data_AF-A0A920H7N2-F1
#
_entry.id   AF-A0A920H7N2-F1
#
_cell.length_a   1.000
_cell.length_b   1.000
_cell.length_c   1.000
_cell.angle_alpha   90.00
_cell.angle_beta   90.00
_cell.angle_gamma   90.00
#
_symmetry.space_group_name_H-M   'P 1'
#
loop_
_entity.id
_entity.type
_entity.pdbx_description
1 polymer ?
#
loop_
_entity_poly.entity_id
_entity_poly.type
_entity_poly.pdbx_seq_one_letter_code
_entity_poly.pdbx_strand_id
1 'polypeptide(L)' 'MSVSDPENGMHKIFNESLIKQFYVSKPESLSNPVTKSYSLKEMESTLIKNRKQIAAIILEPILQGAGGMRIYKSEYLKK' A
#
# COMPACT_ATOMS: atom_id res chain seq x y z
N MET A 1 -6.95 9.83 6.25
CA MET A 1 -6.65 11.25 6.00
C MET A 1 -5.23 11.43 5.46
N SER A 2 -4.16 11.15 6.22
CA SER A 2 -2.77 11.28 5.70
C SER A 2 -2.25 10.08 4.88
N VAL A 3 -2.81 8.90 5.11
CA VAL A 3 -2.32 7.60 4.59
C VAL A 3 -3.34 6.89 3.69
N SER A 4 -4.47 7.55 3.44
CA SER A 4 -5.49 7.14 2.49
C SER A 4 -5.09 7.54 1.06
N ASP A 5 -5.80 7.04 0.05
CA ASP A 5 -5.56 7.31 -1.37
C ASP A 5 -5.09 8.77 -1.64
N PRO A 6 -3.87 8.98 -2.18
CA PRO A 6 -3.32 10.30 -2.42
C PRO A 6 -3.96 11.04 -3.60
N GLU A 7 -4.64 10.33 -4.50
CA GLU A 7 -5.24 10.94 -5.69
C GLU A 7 -6.67 11.43 -5.45
N ASN A 8 -7.34 10.92 -4.41
CA ASN A 8 -8.77 11.09 -4.22
C ASN A 8 -9.16 11.76 -2.88
N GLY A 9 -10.36 12.34 -2.87
CA GLY A 9 -11.01 12.86 -1.67
C GLY A 9 -10.23 13.96 -0.94
N MET A 10 -10.26 13.91 0.39
CA MET A 10 -9.65 14.91 1.27
C MET A 10 -8.11 14.91 1.21
N HIS A 11 -7.47 13.83 0.78
CA HIS A 11 -6.00 13.76 0.70
C HIS A 11 -5.46 14.79 -0.30
N LYS A 12 -6.10 14.87 -1.48
CA LYS A 12 -5.77 15.85 -2.52
C LYS A 12 -5.89 17.30 -2.03
N ILE A 13 -6.90 17.59 -1.20
CA ILE A 13 -7.14 18.94 -0.66
C ILE A 13 -6.04 19.36 0.33
N PHE A 14 -5.52 18.41 1.11
CA PHE A 14 -4.49 18.68 2.12
C PHE A 14 -3.08 18.27 1.72
N ASN A 15 -2.84 17.94 0.44
CA ASN A 15 -1.59 17.34 -0.01
C ASN A 15 -0.33 18.16 0.34
N GLU A 16 -0.44 19.49 0.35
CA GLU A 16 0.67 20.39 0.73
C GLU A 16 0.96 20.42 2.23
N SER A 17 -0.02 20.07 3.06
CA SER A 17 0.09 20.07 4.53
C SER A 17 0.36 18.68 5.12
N LEU A 18 0.24 17.61 4.32
CA LEU A 18 0.44 16.24 4.74
C LEU A 18 1.89 15.79 4.55
N ILE A 19 2.39 14.98 5.49
CA ILE A 19 3.71 14.34 5.33
C ILE A 19 3.64 13.38 4.16
N LYS A 20 4.56 13.55 3.20
CA LYS A 20 4.66 12.69 2.01
C LYS A 20 5.04 11.27 2.43
N GLN A 21 4.23 10.31 2.01
CA GLN A 21 4.44 8.88 2.24
C GLN A 21 4.95 8.21 0.97
N PHE A 22 5.61 7.06 1.11
CA PHE A 22 5.87 6.16 0.00
C PHE A 22 4.64 5.29 -0.23
N TYR A 23 4.06 5.35 -1.43
CA TYR A 23 2.95 4.49 -1.84
C TYR A 23 3.44 3.42 -2.80
N VAL A 24 2.81 2.25 -2.73
CA VAL A 24 3.06 1.10 -3.61
C VAL A 24 1.74 0.57 -4.14
N SER A 25 1.78 -0.23 -5.19
CA SER A 25 0.58 -0.83 -5.78
C SER A 25 -0.21 -1.64 -4.77
N LYS A 26 -1.54 -1.57 -4.91
CA LYS A 26 -2.47 -2.38 -4.11
C LYS A 26 -2.24 -3.89 -4.32
N PRO A 27 -2.42 -4.72 -3.27
CA PRO A 27 -2.36 -6.19 -3.36
C PRO A 27 -3.22 -6.73 -4.50
N GLU A 28 -2.83 -7.82 -5.14
CA GLU A 28 -3.70 -8.48 -6.13
C GLU A 28 -4.93 -9.12 -5.46
N SER A 29 -6.05 -9.16 -6.18
CA SER A 29 -7.26 -9.83 -5.72
C SER A 29 -7.07 -11.33 -5.55
N LEU A 30 -8.03 -11.99 -4.91
CA LEU A 30 -8.02 -13.44 -4.60
C LEU A 30 -7.74 -14.37 -5.79
N SER A 31 -7.94 -13.91 -7.03
CA SER A 31 -7.64 -14.66 -8.26
C SER A 31 -6.15 -14.97 -8.44
N ASN A 32 -5.25 -14.14 -7.91
CA ASN A 32 -3.83 -14.23 -8.25
C ASN A 32 -3.04 -15.01 -7.18
N PRO A 33 -2.00 -15.78 -7.57
CA PRO A 33 -1.08 -16.38 -6.62
C PRO A 33 -0.15 -15.32 -6.02
N VAL A 34 -0.03 -15.31 -4.69
CA VAL A 34 0.82 -14.34 -3.95
C VAL A 34 2.29 -14.41 -4.38
N THR A 35 2.77 -15.58 -4.79
CA THR A 35 4.16 -15.76 -5.29
C THR A 35 4.48 -14.97 -6.56
N LYS A 36 3.46 -14.56 -7.32
CA LYS A 36 3.60 -13.72 -8.52
C LYS A 36 3.05 -12.31 -8.29
N SER A 37 2.89 -11.91 -7.04
CA SER A 37 2.42 -10.57 -6.68
C SER A 37 3.43 -9.52 -7.17
N TYR A 38 2.96 -8.62 -8.02
CA TYR A 38 3.69 -7.45 -8.45
C TYR A 38 3.80 -6.44 -7.32
N SER A 39 2.70 -6.23 -6.59
CA SER A 39 2.66 -5.33 -5.43
C SER A 39 3.67 -5.71 -4.33
N LEU A 40 3.86 -6.99 -4.02
CA LEU A 40 4.92 -7.42 -3.09
C LEU A 40 6.33 -7.11 -3.61
N LYS A 41 6.59 -7.35 -4.90
CA LYS A 41 7.91 -7.05 -5.50
C LYS A 41 8.20 -5.56 -5.51
N GLU A 42 7.20 -4.74 -5.81
CA GLU A 42 7.31 -3.29 -5.76
C GLU A 42 7.53 -2.79 -4.33
N MET A 43 6.81 -3.36 -3.36
CA MET A 43 6.99 -3.05 -1.94
C MET A 43 8.41 -3.37 -1.48
N GLU A 44 8.92 -4.57 -1.78
CA GLU A 44 10.28 -4.98 -1.46
C GLU A 44 11.32 -4.02 -2.05
N SER A 45 11.20 -3.71 -3.35
CA SER A 45 12.10 -2.77 -4.04
C SER A 45 12.08 -1.37 -3.42
N THR A 46 10.88 -0.87 -3.10
CA THR A 46 10.69 0.45 -2.47
C THR A 46 11.31 0.50 -1.08
N LEU A 47 11.16 -0.55 -0.29
CA LEU A 47 11.76 -0.66 1.04
C LEU A 47 13.28 -0.72 0.97
N ILE A 48 13.84 -1.54 0.08
CA ILE A 48 15.31 -1.65 -0.09
C ILE A 48 15.89 -0.30 -0.51
N LYS A 49 15.30 0.36 -1.51
CA LYS A 49 15.76 1.65 -2.04
C LYS A 49 15.71 2.76 -0.99
N ASN A 50 14.69 2.78 -0.13
CA ASN A 50 14.42 3.87 0.80
C ASN A 50 14.63 3.48 2.28
N ARG A 51 15.33 2.38 2.56
CA ARG A 51 15.48 1.79 3.91
C ARG A 51 15.95 2.73 5.02
N LYS A 52 16.67 3.82 4.68
CA LYS A 52 17.14 4.83 5.65
C LYS A 52 16.13 5.93 5.95
N GLN A 53 15.05 6.03 5.16
CA GLN A 53 14.02 7.07 5.25
C GLN A 53 12.68 6.52 5.73
N ILE A 54 12.48 5.20 5.68
CA ILE A 54 11.23 4.54 6.08
C ILE A 54 11.36 4.04 7.52
N ALA A 55 10.50 4.54 8.40
CA ALA A 55 10.43 4.11 9.80
C ALA A 55 9.48 2.92 10.00
N ALA A 56 8.40 2.84 9.24
CA ALA A 56 7.35 1.83 9.40
C ALA A 56 6.57 1.60 8.11
N ILE A 57 5.79 0.52 8.10
CA ILE A 57 4.82 0.18 7.05
C ILE A 57 3.42 0.20 7.67
N ILE A 58 2.46 0.75 6.95
CA ILE A 58 1.04 0.75 7.32
C ILE A 58 0.27 0.03 6.21
N LEU A 59 -0.54 -0.98 6.57
CA LEU A 59 -1.48 -1.58 5.63
C LEU A 59 -2.78 -2.01 6.31
N GLU A 60 -3.87 -2.06 5.53
CA GLU A 60 -5.14 -2.64 5.94
C GLU A 60 -5.10 -4.17 5.72
N PRO A 61 -5.27 -5.00 6.77
CA PRO A 61 -5.15 -6.45 6.67
C PRO A 61 -6.37 -7.08 5.98
N ILE A 62 -6.13 -7.95 5.00
CA ILE A 62 -7.11 -8.75 4.23
C ILE A 62 -8.04 -7.93 3.33
N LEU A 63 -8.56 -6.80 3.80
CA LEU A 63 -9.50 -5.92 3.10
C LEU A 63 -8.94 -4.49 3.07
N GLN A 64 -8.76 -3.94 1.86
CA GLN A 64 -8.52 -2.50 1.68
C GLN A 64 -9.84 -1.78 1.44
N GLY A 65 -10.25 -0.94 2.38
CA GLY A 65 -11.57 -0.29 2.36
C GLY A 65 -11.62 0.85 1.35
N ALA A 66 -10.93 1.95 1.67
CA ALA A 66 -10.96 3.19 0.89
C ALA A 66 -10.43 3.03 -0.55
N GLY A 67 -9.64 1.99 -0.82
CA GLY A 67 -9.13 1.64 -2.14
C GLY A 67 -10.08 0.85 -3.05
N GLY A 68 -11.37 0.79 -2.70
CA GLY A 68 -12.41 0.11 -3.48
C GLY A 68 -12.80 -1.29 -2.98
N MET A 69 -12.83 -1.49 -1.65
CA MET A 69 -13.27 -2.74 -0.99
C MET A 69 -12.55 -4.00 -1.53
N ARG A 70 -11.23 -3.94 -1.56
CA ARG A 70 -10.39 -4.95 -2.21
C ARG A 70 -9.92 -6.01 -1.23
N ILE A 71 -10.40 -7.24 -1.41
CA ILE A 71 -10.00 -8.40 -0.63
C ILE A 71 -8.80 -9.09 -1.28
N TYR A 72 -7.79 -9.44 -0.48
CA TYR A 72 -6.60 -10.17 -0.91
C TYR A 72 -6.29 -11.35 0.01
N LYS A 73 -5.41 -12.24 -0.45
CA LYS A 73 -5.06 -13.49 0.23
C LYS A 73 -4.26 -13.23 1.52
N SER A 74 -4.59 -13.96 2.59
CA SER A 74 -3.92 -13.84 3.89
C SER A 74 -2.40 -14.09 3.84
N GLU A 75 -1.96 -14.90 2.89
CA GLU A 75 -0.56 -15.24 2.62
C GLU A 75 0.27 -14.02 2.22
N TYR A 76 -0.37 -12.95 1.75
CA TYR A 76 0.27 -11.66 1.49
C TYR A 76 0.86 -11.04 2.77
N LEU A 77 0.25 -11.27 3.93
CA LEU A 77 0.70 -10.74 5.23
C LEU A 77 1.85 -11.54 5.87
N LYS A 78 2.21 -12.68 5.28
CA LYS A 78 3.25 -13.59 5.81
C LYS A 78 4.60 -13.44 5.10
N LYS A 79 4.71 -12.47 4.19
CA LYS A 79 5.90 -12.18 3.39
C LYS A 79 6.61 -10.96 3.96
#